data_AF-A0A2L0F6C7-F1
#
_entry.id   AF-A0A2L0F6C7-F1
#
_cell.length_a   1.000
_cell.length_b   1.000
_cell.length_c   1.000
_cell.angle_alpha   90.00
_cell.angle_beta   90.00
_cell.angle_gamma   90.00
#
_symmetry.space_group_name_H-M   'P 1'
#
loop_
_entity.id
_entity.type
_entity.pdbx_description
1 polymer ?
#
loop_
_entity_poly.entity_id
_entity_poly.type
_entity_poly.pdbx_seq_one_letter_code
_entity_poly.pdbx_strand_id
1 'polypeptide(L)'
;MGKNIIVSEDTIRDLLEAHASLSAWYYELWSALRVAKASASAPDDAARAAFVERMAASFPEVASIARSIQVPRMFVPPPPAVSIPPVATPEAVEEAPTAIEPAPARLRELHGQPPKSQPGIESPAPASSQPAIAPPPLVVPSTVKYEP
;
A
#
# COMPACT_ATOMS: atom_id res chain seq x y z
N MET A 1 12.64 19.71 29.53
CA MET A 1 11.97 19.27 30.77
C MET A 1 10.79 18.40 30.36
N GLY A 2 10.96 17.07 30.39
CA GLY A 2 9.89 16.15 30.00
C GLY A 2 8.81 16.12 31.07
N LYS A 3 7.55 16.34 30.69
CA LYS A 3 6.42 16.20 31.61
C LYS A 3 6.11 14.70 31.72
N ASN A 4 6.38 14.08 32.86
CA ASN A 4 5.95 12.72 33.14
C ASN A 4 4.44 12.74 33.43
N ILE A 5 3.65 12.11 32.56
CA ILE A 5 2.22 11.97 32.73
C ILE A 5 1.98 10.56 33.27
N ILE A 6 1.38 10.47 34.46
CA ILE A 6 0.99 9.19 35.05
C ILE A 6 -0.43 8.89 34.57
N VAL A 7 -0.60 7.78 33.86
CA VAL A 7 -1.87 7.33 33.29
C VAL A 7 -2.23 5.99 33.94
N SER A 8 -3.51 5.76 34.25
CA SER A 8 -3.96 4.48 34.82
C SER A 8 -3.80 3.35 33.79
N GLU A 9 -3.62 2.11 34.27
CA GLU A 9 -3.52 0.94 33.38
C GLU A 9 -4.79 0.76 32.55
N ASP A 10 -5.97 0.95 33.15
CA ASP A 10 -7.25 0.84 32.46
C ASP A 10 -7.37 1.86 31.32
N THR A 11 -6.94 3.11 31.55
CA THR A 11 -6.90 4.12 30.49
C THR A 11 -5.95 3.73 29.36
N ILE A 12 -4.80 3.12 29.66
CA ILE A 12 -3.87 2.64 28.63
C ILE A 12 -4.51 1.51 27.83
N ARG A 13 -5.19 0.56 28.50
CA ARG A 13 -5.90 -0.55 27.86
C ARG A 13 -6.99 -0.03 26.92
N ASP A 14 -7.85 0.87 27.41
CA ASP A 14 -8.94 1.46 26.62
C ASP A 14 -8.41 2.20 25.38
N LEU A 15 -7.31 2.95 25.52
CA LEU A 15 -6.68 3.65 24.41
C LEU A 15 -6.10 2.68 23.37
N LEU A 16 -5.49 1.58 23.81
CA LEU A 16 -4.96 0.54 22.91
C LEU A 16 -6.09 -0.19 22.18
N GLU A 17 -7.19 -0.51 22.87
CA GLU A 17 -8.36 -1.15 22.28
C GLU A 17 -9.05 -0.25 21.25
N ALA A 18 -9.22 1.04 21.57
CA ALA A 18 -9.76 2.04 20.64
C ALA A 18 -8.86 2.18 19.40
N HIS A 19 -7.54 2.19 19.59
CA HIS A 19 -6.57 2.26 18.49
C HIS A 19 -6.63 1.02 17.58
N ALA A 20 -6.67 -0.17 18.17
CA ALA A 20 -6.78 -1.43 17.44
C ALA A 20 -8.08 -1.49 16.64
N SER A 21 -9.20 -1.11 17.26
CA SER A 21 -10.51 -1.06 16.62
C SER A 21 -10.53 -0.10 15.44
N LEU A 22 -10.03 1.13 15.61
CA LEU A 22 -9.96 2.12 14.54
C LEU A 22 -9.08 1.65 13.38
N SER A 23 -7.95 1.00 13.68
CA SER A 23 -7.04 0.46 12.67
C SER A 23 -7.69 -0.67 11.86
N ALA A 24 -8.44 -1.56 12.52
CA ALA A 24 -9.19 -2.61 11.85
C ALA A 24 -10.25 -2.03 10.88
N TRP A 25 -11.02 -1.04 11.34
CA TRP A 25 -12.01 -0.35 10.50
C TRP A 25 -11.38 0.34 9.29
N TYR A 26 -10.20 0.96 9.46
CA TYR A 26 -9.47 1.57 8.36
C TYR A 26 -9.12 0.56 7.27
N TYR A 27 -8.60 -0.62 7.64
CA TYR A 27 -8.25 -1.65 6.66
C TYR A 27 -9.46 -2.26 5.98
N GLU A 28 -10.55 -2.46 6.71
CA GLU A 28 -11.80 -2.95 6.14
C GLU A 28 -12.38 -1.96 5.12
N LEU A 29 -12.38 -0.66 5.45
CA LEU A 29 -12.78 0.40 4.51
C LEU A 29 -11.93 0.37 3.23
N TRP A 30 -10.59 0.29 3.37
CA TRP A 30 -9.71 0.22 2.20
C TRP A 30 -9.87 -1.07 1.40
N SER A 31 -10.18 -2.19 2.06
CA SER A 31 -10.55 -3.44 1.40
C SER A 31 -11.81 -3.25 0.56
N ALA A 32 -12.88 -2.72 1.16
CA ALA A 32 -14.16 -2.46 0.49
C ALA A 32 -14.02 -1.48 -0.69
N LEU A 33 -13.24 -0.41 -0.53
CA LEU A 33 -12.96 0.54 -1.61
C LEU A 33 -12.26 -0.12 -2.80
N ARG A 34 -11.25 -0.98 -2.54
CA ARG A 34 -10.57 -1.73 -3.61
C ARG A 34 -11.51 -2.68 -4.34
N VAL A 35 -12.37 -3.40 -3.62
CA VAL A 35 -13.40 -4.28 -4.20
C VAL A 35 -14.37 -3.47 -5.07
N ALA A 36 -14.79 -2.31 -4.60
CA ALA A 36 -15.67 -1.39 -5.33
C ALA A 36 -14.96 -0.63 -6.48
N LYS A 37 -13.65 -0.83 -6.68
CA LYS A 37 -12.80 -0.04 -7.60
C LYS A 37 -12.93 1.48 -7.36
N ALA A 38 -13.19 1.86 -6.11
CA ALA A 38 -13.30 3.23 -5.67
C ALA A 38 -11.98 3.71 -5.04
N SER A 39 -11.80 5.01 -4.99
CA SER A 39 -10.69 5.66 -4.30
C SER A 39 -11.23 6.71 -3.33
N ALA A 40 -10.69 6.74 -2.11
CA ALA A 40 -10.90 7.83 -1.16
C ALA A 40 -9.63 8.69 -1.09
N SER A 41 -9.81 10.01 -1.04
CA SER A 41 -8.71 10.93 -0.76
C SER A 41 -8.52 11.09 0.75
N ALA A 42 -7.27 11.29 1.18
CA ALA A 42 -6.99 11.72 2.54
C ALA A 42 -7.60 13.11 2.80
N PRO A 43 -8.12 13.37 4.01
CA PRO A 43 -8.67 14.68 4.37
C PRO A 43 -7.55 15.72 4.51
N ASP A 44 -7.74 16.88 3.90
CA ASP A 44 -6.83 18.01 4.06
C ASP A 44 -6.87 18.61 5.49
N ASP A 45 -5.98 19.56 5.76
CA ASP A 45 -5.84 20.17 7.08
C ASP A 45 -7.13 20.89 7.52
N ALA A 46 -7.83 21.53 6.58
CA ALA A 46 -9.09 22.22 6.84
C ALA A 46 -10.20 21.23 7.23
N ALA A 47 -10.33 20.10 6.53
CA ALA A 47 -11.28 19.06 6.85
C ALA A 47 -11.00 18.44 8.23
N ARG A 48 -9.71 18.21 8.57
CA ARG A 48 -9.32 17.69 9.87
C ARG A 48 -9.60 18.70 11.00
N ALA A 49 -9.33 19.99 10.80
CA ALA A 49 -9.67 21.03 11.77
C ALA A 49 -11.19 21.14 11.99
N ALA A 50 -11.96 21.16 10.91
CA ALA A 50 -13.41 21.23 10.97
C ALA A 50 -14.03 20.02 11.70
N PHE A 51 -13.42 18.84 11.58
CA PHE A 51 -13.84 17.66 12.34
C PHE A 51 -13.69 17.86 13.85
N VAL A 52 -12.55 18.38 14.31
CA VAL A 52 -12.31 18.64 15.73
C VAL A 52 -13.24 19.72 16.28
N GLU A 53 -13.49 20.78 15.50
CA GLU A 53 -14.46 21.81 15.89
C GLU A 53 -15.88 21.24 16.04
N ARG A 54 -16.30 20.33 15.15
CA ARG A 54 -17.58 19.62 15.30
C ARG A 54 -17.61 18.74 16.56
N MET A 55 -16.51 18.08 16.92
CA MET A 55 -16.43 17.35 18.19
C MET A 55 -16.56 18.29 19.39
N ALA A 56 -15.87 19.43 19.37
CA ALA A 56 -15.96 20.43 20.44
C ALA A 56 -17.37 21.02 20.60
N ALA A 57 -18.13 21.10 19.51
CA ALA A 57 -19.53 21.53 19.54
C ALA A 57 -20.48 20.44 20.07
N SER A 58 -20.19 19.18 19.75
CA SER A 58 -21.06 18.04 20.12
C SER A 58 -20.83 17.55 21.55
N PHE A 59 -19.60 17.72 22.06
CA PHE A 59 -19.14 17.18 23.34
C PHE A 59 -18.49 18.30 24.17
N PRO A 60 -19.28 19.11 24.90
CA PRO A 60 -18.77 20.26 25.64
C PRO A 60 -17.70 19.91 26.70
N GLU A 61 -17.75 18.70 27.26
CA GLU A 61 -16.82 18.17 28.25
C GLU A 61 -15.38 18.02 27.73
N VAL A 62 -15.20 17.78 26.43
CA VAL A 62 -13.87 17.69 25.78
C VAL A 62 -13.54 18.92 24.95
N ALA A 63 -14.42 19.91 24.88
CA ALA A 63 -14.31 21.02 23.94
C ALA A 63 -13.05 21.87 24.13
N SER A 64 -12.60 22.05 25.37
CA SER A 64 -11.34 22.77 25.65
C SER A 64 -10.12 22.03 25.07
N ILE A 65 -10.07 20.71 25.24
CA ILE A 65 -8.99 19.86 24.73
C ILE A 65 -9.07 19.82 23.20
N ALA A 66 -10.25 19.60 22.64
CA ALA A 66 -10.47 19.58 21.19
C ALA A 66 -9.96 20.87 20.53
N ARG A 67 -10.37 22.04 21.02
CA ARG A 67 -9.92 23.34 20.46
C ARG A 67 -8.41 23.56 20.60
N SER A 68 -7.76 22.93 21.58
CA SER A 68 -6.30 23.02 21.72
C SER A 68 -5.52 22.26 20.64
N ILE A 69 -6.14 21.27 19.98
CA ILE A 69 -5.50 20.44 18.94
C ILE A 69 -5.36 21.20 17.61
N GLN A 70 -6.25 22.17 17.32
CA GLN A 70 -6.33 22.93 16.06
C GLN A 70 -6.45 22.03 14.81
N VAL A 71 -5.33 21.47 14.34
CA VAL A 71 -5.26 20.53 13.21
C VAL A 71 -4.70 19.20 13.71
N PRO A 72 -5.52 18.13 13.79
CA PRO A 72 -5.01 16.80 14.08
C PRO A 72 -3.91 16.38 13.12
N ARG A 73 -2.90 15.68 13.65
CA ARG A 73 -1.90 15.01 12.84
C ARG A 73 -2.57 13.93 11.98
N MET A 74 -2.09 13.77 10.76
CA MET A 74 -2.51 12.64 9.93
C MET A 74 -2.08 11.35 10.62
N PHE A 75 -3.05 10.48 10.91
CA PHE A 75 -2.79 9.15 11.43
C PHE A 75 -2.93 8.13 10.30
N VAL A 76 -1.87 7.36 10.05
CA VAL A 76 -1.88 6.23 9.13
C VAL A 76 -1.52 4.99 9.94
N PRO A 77 -2.44 4.02 10.10
CA PRO A 77 -2.14 2.80 10.82
C PRO A 77 -0.93 2.08 10.21
N PRO A 78 -0.05 1.48 11.04
CA PRO A 78 1.08 0.71 10.55
C PRO A 78 0.57 -0.48 9.72
N PRO A 79 1.19 -0.78 8.56
CA PRO A 79 0.70 -1.83 7.67
C PRO A 79 0.52 -3.14 8.42
N PRO A 80 -0.51 -3.95 8.08
CA PRO A 80 -0.70 -5.24 8.71
C PRO A 80 0.58 -6.05 8.54
N ALA A 81 1.01 -6.73 9.62
CA ALA A 81 2.21 -7.55 9.59
C ALA A 81 2.03 -8.66 8.55
N VAL A 82 2.56 -8.43 7.35
CA VAL A 82 2.70 -9.47 6.35
C VAL A 82 3.79 -10.39 6.89
N SER A 83 3.44 -11.64 7.17
CA SER A 83 4.45 -12.66 7.46
C SER A 83 5.29 -12.82 6.20
N ILE A 84 6.44 -12.15 6.16
CA ILE A 84 7.42 -12.32 5.10
C ILE A 84 7.94 -13.75 5.25
N PRO A 85 7.73 -14.64 4.25
CA PRO A 85 8.30 -15.98 4.33
C PRO A 85 9.82 -15.86 4.47
N PRO A 86 10.46 -16.68 5.32
CA PRO A 86 11.89 -16.62 5.51
C PRO A 86 12.57 -16.82 4.16
N VAL A 87 13.34 -15.81 3.73
CA VAL A 87 14.28 -15.95 2.63
C VAL A 87 15.27 -17.01 3.06
N ALA A 88 15.31 -18.14 2.35
CA ALA A 88 16.36 -19.14 2.55
C ALA A 88 17.69 -18.45 2.22
N THR A 89 18.43 -18.08 3.26
CA THR A 89 19.84 -17.68 3.15
C THR A 89 20.63 -18.90 2.67
N PRO A 90 21.25 -18.87 1.48
CA PRO A 90 22.30 -19.83 1.17
C PRO A 90 23.45 -19.58 2.15
N GLU A 91 23.96 -20.67 2.71
CA GLU A 91 25.06 -20.70 3.67
C GLU A 91 26.28 -19.91 3.18
N ALA A 92 26.96 -19.32 4.15
CA ALA A 92 28.16 -18.52 4.00
C ALA A 92 29.27 -19.27 3.26
N VAL A 93 29.83 -18.65 2.22
CA VAL A 93 31.20 -18.87 1.76
C VAL A 93 31.93 -17.53 1.89
N GLU A 94 33.03 -17.55 2.63
CA GLU A 94 33.92 -16.43 2.91
C GLU A 94 34.52 -15.79 1.64
N GLU A 95 34.48 -14.45 1.66
CA GLU A 95 35.49 -13.46 1.23
C GLU A 95 35.97 -13.37 -0.25
N ALA A 96 35.66 -12.21 -0.89
CA ALA A 96 36.66 -11.25 -1.39
C ALA A 96 36.00 -9.92 -1.81
N PRO A 97 36.59 -8.75 -1.52
CA PRO A 97 36.05 -7.45 -1.90
C PRO A 97 36.45 -7.13 -3.33
N THR A 98 35.56 -6.59 -4.19
CA THR A 98 35.89 -5.62 -5.25
C THR A 98 34.62 -5.17 -6.02
N ALA A 99 34.49 -3.84 -6.10
CA ALA A 99 33.84 -3.01 -7.11
C ALA A 99 32.38 -3.27 -7.54
N ILE A 100 31.56 -2.26 -7.24
CA ILE A 100 30.32 -1.93 -7.94
C ILE A 100 30.62 -1.77 -9.44
N GLU A 101 30.12 -2.66 -10.28
CA GLU A 101 30.03 -2.41 -11.72
C GLU A 101 28.62 -1.87 -12.02
N PRO A 102 28.46 -0.59 -12.42
CA PRO A 102 27.18 -0.09 -12.86
C PRO A 102 26.81 -0.73 -14.21
N ALA A 103 25.59 -1.27 -14.28
CA ALA A 103 24.99 -1.99 -15.40
C ALA A 103 25.36 -1.44 -16.80
N PRO A 104 25.70 -2.30 -17.79
CA PRO A 104 26.05 -1.88 -19.14
C PRO A 104 24.78 -1.57 -19.94
N ALA A 105 24.06 -0.53 -19.55
CA ALA A 105 22.93 0.01 -20.32
C ALA A 105 23.36 1.05 -21.37
N ARG A 106 24.67 1.36 -21.51
CA ARG A 106 25.18 2.44 -22.36
C ARG A 106 26.04 2.01 -23.58
N LEU A 107 25.96 0.76 -24.04
CA LEU A 107 26.66 0.33 -25.26
C LEU A 107 25.80 0.36 -26.54
N ARG A 108 24.50 0.73 -26.46
CA ARG A 108 23.60 0.77 -27.64
C ARG A 108 23.53 2.11 -28.37
N GLU A 109 24.19 3.16 -27.88
CA GLU A 109 24.06 4.52 -28.45
C GLU A 109 25.31 5.01 -29.21
N LEU A 110 26.38 4.22 -29.32
CA LEU A 110 27.67 4.63 -29.92
C LEU A 110 28.00 4.04 -31.30
N HIS A 111 27.14 3.22 -31.89
CA HIS A 111 27.29 2.79 -33.29
C HIS A 111 26.16 3.39 -34.12
N GLY A 112 26.50 4.51 -34.77
CA GLY A 112 25.60 5.37 -35.49
C GLY A 112 24.92 4.78 -36.73
N GLN A 113 23.86 5.51 -37.08
CA GLN A 113 23.09 5.69 -38.32
C GLN A 113 23.32 4.85 -39.62
N PRO A 114 22.26 4.78 -40.48
CA PRO A 114 22.09 3.91 -41.67
C PRO A 114 22.47 4.64 -42.99
N PRO A 115 22.05 4.24 -44.22
CA PRO A 115 21.65 2.95 -44.81
C PRO A 115 22.49 2.58 -46.07
N LYS A 116 22.40 1.34 -46.58
CA LYS A 116 22.48 1.07 -48.04
C LYS A 116 21.94 -0.33 -48.40
N SER A 117 21.16 -0.32 -49.46
CA SER A 117 20.35 -1.37 -50.07
C SER A 117 21.12 -2.62 -50.49
N GLN A 118 20.54 -3.81 -50.33
CA GLN A 118 20.14 -4.67 -51.46
C GLN A 118 19.40 -5.95 -50.99
N PRO A 119 18.62 -6.59 -51.89
CA PRO A 119 17.50 -7.46 -51.56
C PRO A 119 17.88 -8.95 -51.59
N GLY A 120 17.08 -9.75 -50.88
CA GLY A 120 16.87 -11.14 -51.24
C GLY A 120 17.23 -12.14 -50.15
N ILE A 121 16.33 -13.12 -50.06
CA ILE A 121 16.52 -14.48 -49.57
C ILE A 121 16.18 -14.69 -48.08
N GLU A 122 14.96 -15.23 -47.92
CA GLU A 122 14.53 -16.23 -46.93
C GLU A 122 14.40 -15.81 -45.46
N SER A 123 13.14 -15.61 -45.06
CA SER A 123 12.70 -15.67 -43.67
C SER A 123 12.97 -17.06 -43.07
N PRO A 124 13.68 -17.16 -41.92
CA PRO A 124 13.57 -18.35 -41.09
C PRO A 124 12.30 -18.29 -40.24
N ALA A 125 11.64 -19.44 -40.14
CA ALA A 125 10.35 -19.69 -39.49
C ALA A 125 10.22 -19.14 -38.06
N PRO A 126 8.99 -18.79 -37.62
CA PRO A 126 8.74 -18.36 -36.25
C PRO A 126 8.92 -19.54 -35.26
N ALA A 127 9.62 -19.24 -34.17
CA ALA A 127 9.84 -20.13 -33.05
C ALA A 127 8.52 -20.62 -32.44
N SER A 128 8.55 -21.87 -32.00
CA SER A 128 7.50 -22.69 -31.43
C SER A 128 6.56 -21.97 -30.45
N SER A 129 5.26 -22.11 -30.70
CA SER A 129 4.16 -21.64 -29.89
C SER A 129 4.19 -22.23 -28.47
N GLN A 130 4.31 -21.38 -27.44
CA GLN A 130 3.93 -21.75 -26.08
C GLN A 130 2.39 -21.79 -25.99
N PRO A 131 1.77 -22.82 -25.38
CA PRO A 131 0.32 -22.85 -25.21
C PRO A 131 -0.10 -21.79 -24.17
N ALA A 132 -0.96 -20.87 -24.60
CA ALA A 132 -1.59 -19.89 -23.72
C ALA A 132 -2.44 -20.62 -22.67
N ILE A 133 -2.10 -20.48 -21.39
CA ILE A 133 -2.90 -20.96 -20.28
C ILE A 133 -4.18 -20.13 -20.25
N ALA A 134 -5.32 -20.76 -20.54
CA ALA A 134 -6.61 -20.11 -20.51
C ALA A 134 -6.95 -19.62 -19.08
N PRO A 135 -7.48 -18.40 -18.90
CA PRO A 135 -7.93 -17.95 -17.60
C PRO A 135 -9.15 -18.76 -17.13
N PRO A 136 -9.33 -18.97 -15.81
CA PRO A 136 -10.46 -19.72 -15.27
C PRO A 136 -11.79 -18.98 -15.52
N PRO A 137 -12.92 -19.70 -15.67
CA PRO A 137 -14.21 -19.10 -15.98
C PRO A 137 -14.74 -18.25 -14.82
N LEU A 138 -15.28 -17.08 -15.15
CA LEU A 138 -15.97 -16.18 -14.22
C LEU A 138 -17.34 -16.77 -13.88
N VAL A 139 -17.58 -17.08 -12.60
CA VAL A 139 -18.90 -17.47 -12.08
C VAL A 139 -19.76 -16.21 -11.91
N VAL A 140 -20.92 -16.17 -12.54
CA VAL A 140 -21.88 -15.06 -12.45
C VAL A 140 -22.72 -15.22 -11.17
N PRO A 141 -22.74 -14.23 -10.24
CA PRO A 141 -23.53 -14.32 -9.01
C PRO A 141 -24.98 -13.93 -9.29
N SER A 142 -25.77 -14.84 -9.84
CA SER A 142 -27.23 -14.65 -9.97
C SER A 142 -27.97 -15.99 -9.90
N THR A 143 -27.89 -16.66 -8.75
CA THR A 143 -28.74 -17.82 -8.43
C THR A 143 -29.21 -17.88 -6.97
N VAL A 144 -29.10 -16.79 -6.19
CA VAL A 144 -29.71 -16.77 -4.85
C VAL A 144 -31.17 -16.33 -4.97
N LYS A 145 -32.09 -17.31 -4.97
CA LYS A 145 -33.51 -17.06 -4.73
C LYS A 145 -33.72 -16.85 -3.23
N TYR A 146 -34.26 -15.71 -2.83
CA TYR A 146 -34.90 -15.57 -1.53
C TYR A 146 -36.37 -15.96 -1.72
N GLU A 147 -36.82 -17.02 -1.03
CA GLU A 147 -38.24 -17.30 -0.87
C GLU A 147 -38.85 -16.25 0.08
N PRO A 148 -40.11 -15.81 -0.16
CA PRO A 148 -40.81 -14.85 0.69
C PRO A 148 -41.30 -15.46 2.01
#